data_AF-A0A8T1W9V5-F1
#
_entry.id   AF-A0A8T1W9V5-F1
#
_cell.length_a   1.000
_cell.length_b   1.000
_cell.length_c   1.000
_cell.angle_alpha   90.00
_cell.angle_beta   90.00
_cell.angle_gamma   90.00
#
_symmetry.space_group_name_H-M   'P 1'
#
loop_
_entity.id
_entity.type
_entity.pdbx_description
1 polymer ?
#
loop_
_entity_poly.entity_id
_entity_poly.type
_entity_poly.pdbx_seq_one_letter_code
_entity_poly.pdbx_strand_id
1 'polypeptide(L)'
;MLRTAAGSRDSPVRRDFAPSEADIHAADLNALPGLLLVATQADTVLYGYGWNSMVAFRSNMHTIVLNKGDMMLMRGDYMYSPAGCNSNHLILHGYLDTELYLNLE
;
A
#
# COMPACT_ATOMS: atom_id res chain seq x y z
N MET A 1 5.37 10.24 1.14
CA MET A 1 6.35 9.98 0.05
C MET A 1 7.12 8.72 0.41
N LEU A 2 7.18 7.75 -0.50
CA LEU A 2 7.86 6.46 -0.29
C LEU A 2 9.08 6.40 -1.20
N ARG A 3 10.25 6.07 -0.65
CA ARG A 3 11.51 6.04 -1.38
C ARG A 3 12.18 4.68 -1.22
N THR A 4 12.54 4.08 -2.34
CA THR A 4 13.41 2.90 -2.43
C THR A 4 14.75 3.34 -3.01
N ALA A 5 15.83 3.18 -2.25
CA ALA A 5 17.17 3.54 -2.71
C ALA A 5 17.76 2.41 -3.58
N ALA A 6 18.59 2.77 -4.55
CA ALA A 6 19.30 1.79 -5.36
C ALA A 6 20.09 0.80 -4.49
N GLY A 7 19.92 -0.50 -4.73
CA GLY A 7 20.56 -1.58 -3.98
C GLY A 7 19.92 -1.88 -2.63
N SER A 8 18.78 -1.25 -2.28
CA SER A 8 18.07 -1.59 -1.05
C SER A 8 17.40 -2.96 -1.16
N ARG A 9 17.22 -3.61 0.00
CA ARG A 9 16.33 -4.77 0.11
C ARG A 9 14.87 -4.33 0.02
N ASP A 10 13.98 -5.31 -0.05
CA ASP A 10 12.54 -5.10 0.10
C ASP A 10 12.25 -4.34 1.39
N SER A 11 11.33 -3.39 1.30
CA SER A 11 10.87 -2.66 2.48
C SER A 11 10.09 -3.59 3.41
N PRO A 12 9.96 -3.28 4.71
CA PRO A 12 9.05 -4.00 5.58
C PRO A 12 7.63 -3.98 5.04
N VAL A 13 6.90 -5.08 5.20
CA VAL A 13 5.46 -5.11 4.94
C VAL A 13 4.76 -4.18 5.92
N ARG A 14 3.80 -3.41 5.41
CA ARG A 14 3.05 -2.44 6.21
C ARG A 14 1.61 -2.31 5.74
N ARG A 15 0.82 -1.67 6.61
CA ARG A 15 -0.49 -1.08 6.35
C ARG A 15 -0.39 0.34 6.86
N ASP A 16 -1.07 1.26 6.20
CA ASP A 16 -1.04 2.67 6.61
C ASP A 16 -2.17 2.99 7.60
N PHE A 17 -3.23 2.17 7.59
CA PHE A 17 -4.33 2.23 8.54
C PHE A 17 -4.53 0.85 9.18
N ALA A 18 -4.97 0.86 10.44
CA ALA A 18 -5.32 -0.36 11.14
C ALA A 18 -6.53 -1.03 10.46
N PRO A 19 -6.57 -2.37 10.38
CA PRO A 19 -7.79 -3.05 9.95
C PRO A 19 -8.91 -2.71 10.94
N SER A 20 -10.15 -2.60 10.45
CA SER A 20 -11.31 -2.40 11.34
C SER A 20 -11.39 -3.57 12.33
N GLU A 21 -11.40 -3.28 13.63
CA GLU A 21 -11.55 -4.29 14.69
C GLU A 21 -12.94 -4.96 14.69
N ALA A 22 -13.88 -4.39 13.95
CA ALA A 22 -15.25 -4.85 13.86
C ALA A 22 -15.44 -5.61 12.52
N ASP A 23 -15.64 -6.93 12.62
CA ASP A 23 -16.06 -7.85 11.54
C ASP A 23 -17.29 -7.34 10.73
N ILE A 24 -17.96 -6.32 11.26
CA ILE A 24 -19.15 -5.64 10.75
C ILE A 24 -18.85 -4.70 9.56
N HIS A 25 -17.59 -4.25 9.38
CA HIS A 25 -17.19 -3.33 8.30
C HIS A 25 -16.14 -3.92 7.34
N ALA A 26 -15.85 -5.22 7.40
CA ALA A 26 -14.88 -5.86 6.50
C ALA A 26 -15.18 -5.59 5.00
N ALA A 27 -16.46 -5.41 4.66
CA ALA A 27 -16.95 -5.10 3.32
C ALA A 27 -17.27 -3.61 3.08
N ASP A 28 -17.24 -2.77 4.12
CA ASP A 28 -17.51 -1.33 3.97
C ASP A 28 -16.24 -0.64 3.48
N LEU A 29 -16.17 -0.41 2.18
CA LEU A 29 -15.03 0.21 1.52
C LEU A 29 -14.84 1.68 1.91
N ASN A 30 -15.86 2.33 2.49
CA ASN A 30 -15.82 3.74 2.88
C ASN A 30 -15.38 3.92 4.35
N ALA A 31 -15.30 2.84 5.14
CA ALA A 31 -14.94 2.92 6.55
C ALA A 31 -13.46 3.24 6.79
N LEU A 32 -12.62 3.14 5.75
CA LEU A 32 -11.18 3.38 5.83
C LEU A 32 -10.73 4.37 4.76
N PRO A 33 -9.76 5.25 5.06
CA PRO A 33 -9.19 6.14 4.07
C PRO A 33 -8.62 5.36 2.88
N GLY A 34 -8.78 5.93 1.69
CA GLY A 34 -8.12 5.42 0.49
C GLY A 34 -6.63 5.78 0.49
N LEU A 35 -5.80 4.91 -0.07
CA LEU A 35 -4.40 5.17 -0.33
C LEU A 35 -4.16 5.25 -1.85
N LEU A 36 -3.59 6.36 -2.29
CA LEU A 36 -3.15 6.57 -3.67
C LEU A 36 -1.62 6.54 -3.74
N LEU A 37 -1.12 5.63 -4.56
CA LEU A 37 0.29 5.57 -4.96
C LEU A 37 0.44 5.99 -6.42
N VAL A 38 1.40 6.86 -6.70
CA VAL A 38 1.78 7.21 -8.08
C VAL A 38 3.24 6.85 -8.30
N ALA A 39 3.49 5.95 -9.26
CA ALA A 39 4.83 5.56 -9.65
C ALA A 39 5.49 6.69 -10.46
N THR A 40 6.66 7.15 -10.02
CA THR A 40 7.39 8.22 -10.74
C THR A 40 8.51 7.67 -11.63
N GLN A 41 8.74 6.35 -11.58
CA GLN A 41 9.70 5.60 -12.41
C GLN A 41 9.03 4.36 -12.99
N ALA A 42 9.55 3.90 -14.13
CA ALA A 42 9.17 2.62 -14.71
C ALA A 42 9.67 1.45 -13.86
N ASP A 43 9.07 0.28 -14.04
CA ASP A 43 9.43 -0.95 -13.33
C ASP A 43 9.40 -0.80 -11.79
N THR A 44 8.51 0.06 -11.28
CA THR A 44 8.26 0.17 -9.85
C THR A 44 7.48 -1.05 -9.39
N VAL A 45 8.06 -1.83 -8.47
CA VAL A 45 7.46 -3.09 -8.00
C VAL A 45 6.96 -2.97 -6.57
N LEU A 46 5.72 -3.39 -6.35
CA LEU A 46 5.10 -3.58 -5.04
C LEU A 46 4.71 -5.05 -4.85
N TYR A 47 4.90 -5.56 -3.66
CA TYR A 47 4.34 -6.83 -3.21
C TYR A 47 3.07 -6.56 -2.42
N GLY A 48 1.95 -7.08 -2.90
CA GLY A 48 0.65 -7.01 -2.22
C GLY A 48 0.30 -8.32 -1.52
N TYR A 49 -0.38 -8.24 -0.38
CA TYR A 49 -0.79 -9.41 0.41
C TYR A 49 -2.30 -9.44 0.70
N GLY A 50 -3.06 -8.49 0.16
CA GLY A 50 -4.51 -8.39 0.37
C GLY A 50 -4.90 -7.54 1.59
N TRP A 51 -6.17 -7.13 1.62
CA TRP A 51 -6.76 -6.31 2.68
C TRP A 51 -7.35 -7.13 3.84
N ASN A 52 -7.64 -8.42 3.64
CA ASN A 52 -8.18 -9.31 4.68
C ASN A 52 -7.10 -10.17 5.36
N SER A 53 -5.86 -10.07 4.90
CA SER A 53 -4.75 -10.81 5.50
C SER A 53 -4.44 -10.20 6.88
N MET A 54 -4.19 -11.05 7.89
CA MET A 54 -3.61 -10.64 9.16
C MET A 54 -2.09 -10.78 9.17
N VAL A 55 -1.57 -11.70 8.34
CA VAL A 55 -0.15 -12.03 8.24
C VAL A 55 0.24 -12.07 6.77
N ALA A 56 1.37 -11.45 6.43
CA ALA A 56 1.91 -11.41 5.08
C ALA A 56 2.71 -12.68 4.75
N PHE A 57 2.00 -13.76 4.42
CA PHE A 57 2.63 -14.98 3.95
C PHE A 57 3.17 -14.80 2.53
N ARG A 58 4.40 -15.27 2.28
CA ARG A 58 5.00 -15.28 0.94
C ARG A 58 4.16 -16.06 -0.09
N SER A 59 3.42 -17.09 0.35
CA SER A 59 2.53 -17.87 -0.52
C SER A 59 1.37 -17.05 -1.10
N ASN A 60 1.00 -15.95 -0.44
CA ASN A 60 -0.11 -15.08 -0.82
C ASN A 60 0.38 -13.77 -1.44
N MET A 61 1.68 -13.68 -1.74
CA MET A 61 2.30 -12.49 -2.28
C MET A 61 1.94 -12.34 -3.76
N HIS A 62 1.43 -11.16 -4.12
CA HIS A 62 1.17 -10.77 -5.50
C HIS A 62 2.11 -9.66 -5.92
N THR A 63 2.81 -9.86 -7.03
CA THR A 63 3.69 -8.85 -7.61
C THR A 63 2.88 -7.88 -8.45
N ILE A 64 2.98 -6.59 -8.15
CA ILE A 64 2.35 -5.50 -8.88
C ILE A 64 3.47 -4.68 -9.49
N VAL A 65 3.48 -4.57 -10.82
CA VAL A 65 4.48 -3.81 -11.56
C VAL A 65 3.81 -2.57 -12.14
N LEU A 66 4.37 -1.41 -11.82
CA LEU A 66 3.87 -0.10 -12.23
C LEU A 66 4.91 0.60 -13.10
N ASN A 67 4.46 1.17 -14.21
CA ASN A 67 5.24 2.05 -15.04
C ASN A 67 5.15 3.50 -14.56
N LYS A 68 6.02 4.37 -15.10
CA LYS A 68 6.00 5.79 -14.77
C LYS A 68 4.63 6.41 -15.11
N GLY A 69 4.01 7.03 -14.13
CA GLY A 69 2.69 7.65 -14.23
C GLY A 69 1.55 6.71 -13.88
N ASP A 70 1.79 5.40 -13.73
CA ASP A 70 0.76 4.49 -13.28
C ASP A 70 0.37 4.81 -11.84
N MET A 71 -0.92 4.63 -11.57
CA MET A 71 -1.54 4.94 -10.29
C MET A 71 -2.15 3.68 -9.72
N MET A 72 -1.94 3.46 -8.42
CA MET A 72 -2.59 2.40 -7.66
C MET A 72 -3.42 3.03 -6.56
N LEU A 73 -4.73 2.80 -6.63
CA LEU A 73 -5.67 3.15 -5.58
C LEU A 73 -6.01 1.88 -4.79
N MET A 74 -5.88 1.93 -3.46
CA MET A 74 -6.17 0.81 -2.58
C MET A 74 -6.83 1.29 -1.29
N ARG A 75 -7.46 0.37 -0.55
CA ARG A 75 -7.96 0.66 0.80
C ARG A 75 -6.78 0.87 1.76
N GLY A 76 -6.92 1.74 2.75
CA GLY A 76 -5.82 2.13 3.65
C GLY A 76 -5.23 1.00 4.49
N ASP A 77 -5.99 -0.06 4.72
CA ASP A 77 -5.55 -1.29 5.36
C ASP A 77 -5.04 -2.34 4.35
N TYR A 78 -4.82 -2.03 3.08
CA TYR A 78 -4.20 -2.99 2.19
C TYR A 78 -2.75 -3.28 2.65
N MET A 79 -2.38 -4.56 2.83
CA MET A 79 -0.99 -4.90 3.15
C MET A 79 -0.12 -4.89 1.90
N TYR A 80 0.97 -4.12 1.94
CA TYR A 80 1.93 -4.08 0.85
C TYR A 80 3.37 -3.84 1.33
N SER A 81 4.31 -4.10 0.44
CA SER A 81 5.73 -3.77 0.59
C SER A 81 6.31 -3.32 -0.75
N PRO A 82 6.98 -2.16 -0.83
CA PRO A 82 7.83 -1.84 -1.97
C PRO A 82 9.01 -2.81 -2.08
N ALA A 83 9.17 -3.39 -3.26
CA ALA A 83 10.32 -4.24 -3.56
C ALA A 83 11.61 -3.42 -3.61
N GLY A 84 12.73 -4.06 -3.26
CA GLY A 84 14.06 -3.52 -3.51
C GLY A 84 14.33 -3.37 -5.00
N CYS A 85 15.14 -2.38 -5.38
CA CYS A 85 15.48 -2.14 -6.77
C CYS A 85 16.92 -1.63 -6.92
N ASN A 86 17.50 -1.83 -8.11
CA ASN A 86 18.86 -1.37 -8.44
C ASN A 86 18.91 0.11 -8.89
N SER A 87 17.75 0.77 -8.92
CA SER A 87 17.54 2.17 -9.27
C SER A 87 16.92 2.92 -8.09
N ASN A 88 16.94 4.25 -8.10
CA ASN A 88 16.20 5.02 -7.10
C ASN A 88 14.75 5.15 -7.54
N HIS A 89 13.82 4.56 -6.78
CA HIS A 89 12.39 4.69 -7.03
C HIS A 89 11.74 5.58 -5.99
N LEU A 90 10.83 6.40 -6.47
CA LEU A 90 10.05 7.33 -5.72
C LEU A 90 8.57 7.12 -6.04
N ILE A 91 7.78 6.99 -4.99
CA ILE A 91 6.34 6.82 -5.06
C ILE A 91 5.70 8.00 -4.32
N LEU A 92 4.88 8.75 -5.05
CA LEU A 92 4.02 9.75 -4.42
C LEU A 92 2.92 9.02 -3.67
N HIS A 93 2.64 9.48 -2.46
CA HIS A 93 1.82 8.79 -1.50
C HIS A 93 0.82 9.80 -0.94
N GLY A 94 -0.46 9.60 -1.23
CA GLY A 94 -1.54 10.47 -0.80
C GLY A 94 -2.67 9.67 -0.18
N TYR A 95 -3.35 10.27 0.78
CA TYR A 95 -4.53 9.69 1.40
C TYR A 95 -5.80 10.36 0.85
N LEU A 96 -6.84 9.57 0.68
CA LEU A 96 -8.18 10.04 0.34
C LEU A 96 -9.08 9.85 1.57
N ASP A 97 -9.83 10.89 1.90
CA ASP A 97 -10.89 10.84 2.93
C ASP A 97 -10.39 10.51 4.36
N THR A 98 -9.30 11.16 4.79
CA THR A 98 -8.76 10.98 6.16
C THR A 98 -9.60 11.66 7.24
N GLU A 99 -10.40 12.66 6.90
CA GLU A 99 -11.18 13.43 7.87
C GLU A 99 -12.31 12.59 8.50
N LEU A 100 -12.89 11.61 7.79
CA LEU A 100 -13.86 10.70 8.38
C LEU A 100 -13.22 9.73 9.40
N TYR A 101 -11.96 9.33 9.21
CA TYR A 101 -11.27 8.38 10.09
C TYR A 101 -10.72 9.06 11.36
N LEU A 102 -10.11 10.23 11.24
CA LEU A 102 -9.50 10.95 12.38
C LEU A 102 -10.52 11.54 13.36
N ASN A 103 -11.80 11.61 12.99
CA ASN A 103 -12.89 12.08 13.85
C ASN A 103 -13.62 10.95 14.59
N LEU A 104 -13.17 9.69 14.43
CA LEU A 104 -13.75 8.50 15.07
C LEU A 104 -12.87 7.93 16.19
N GLU A 105 -11.69 8.52 16.46
CA GLU A 105 -10.80 8.22 17.59
C GLU A 105 -10.96 9.21 18.76
#